data_AF-A0A161R453-F1
#
_entry.id   AF-A0A161R453-F1
#
_cell.length_a   1.000
_cell.length_b   1.000
_cell.length_c   1.000
_cell.angle_alpha   90.00
_cell.angle_beta   90.00
_cell.angle_gamma   90.00
#
_symmetry.space_group_name_H-M   'P 1'
#
loop_
_entity.id
_entity.type
_entity.pdbx_description
1 polymer ?
#
loop_
_entity_poly.entity_id
_entity_poly.type
_entity_poly.pdbx_seq_one_letter_code
_entity_poly.pdbx_strand_id
1 'polypeptide(L)'
;MSCAVAELAAEWAMLDDHVAALWMTEDGPSPLLLDERRLTIEAQAVKLTPQSVAGAMFIAWLVGLHASIANDEDAGQDERSRHLEAAVTGSRSLARYLAGRLPLPEAS
;
A
#
# COMPACT_ATOMS: atom_id res chain seq x y z
N MET A 1 -3.29 19.68 9.02
CA MET A 1 -3.91 18.35 9.22
C MET A 1 -2.98 17.33 8.61
N SER A 2 -2.53 16.33 9.36
CA SER A 2 -1.71 15.25 8.81
C SER A 2 -2.58 14.33 7.93
N CYS A 3 -1.98 13.73 6.92
CA CYS A 3 -2.67 12.78 6.06
C CYS A 3 -2.49 11.38 6.64
N ALA A 4 -3.58 10.74 7.07
CA ALA A 4 -3.54 9.39 7.67
C ALA A 4 -2.79 8.37 6.80
N VAL A 5 -2.96 8.43 5.48
CA VAL A 5 -2.24 7.54 4.54
C VAL A 5 -0.74 7.81 4.53
N ALA A 6 -0.31 9.06 4.71
CA ALA A 6 1.11 9.41 4.80
C ALA A 6 1.72 8.97 6.15
N GLU A 7 0.95 8.98 7.22
CA GLU A 7 1.38 8.42 8.52
C GLU A 7 1.55 6.90 8.43
N LEU A 8 0.58 6.21 7.83
CA LEU A 8 0.69 4.78 7.53
C LEU A 8 1.89 4.46 6.63
N ALA A 9 2.18 5.30 5.64
CA ALA A 9 3.37 5.13 4.79
C ALA A 9 4.68 5.24 5.60
N ALA A 10 4.75 6.18 6.54
CA ALA A 10 5.91 6.33 7.41
C ALA A 10 6.06 5.14 8.37
N GLU A 11 4.96 4.68 8.96
CA GLU A 11 4.96 3.46 9.80
C GLU A 11 5.41 2.23 9.00
N TRP A 12 4.91 2.07 7.78
CA TRP A 12 5.30 0.98 6.89
C TRP A 12 6.80 1.03 6.58
N ALA A 13 7.34 2.19 6.21
CA ALA A 13 8.76 2.33 5.86
C ALA A 13 9.68 2.02 7.05
N MET A 14 9.34 2.50 8.25
CA MET A 14 10.10 2.17 9.47
C MET A 14 10.08 0.68 9.79
N LEU A 15 8.95 0.00 9.56
CA LEU A 15 8.85 -1.44 9.75
C LEU A 15 9.63 -2.22 8.69
N ASP A 16 9.58 -1.80 7.43
CA ASP A 16 10.31 -2.46 6.34
C ASP A 16 11.83 -2.35 6.52
N ASP A 17 12.32 -1.16 6.91
CA ASP A 17 13.74 -0.97 7.29
C ASP A 17 14.14 -1.86 8.46
N HIS A 18 13.26 -2.02 9.45
CA HIS A 18 13.51 -2.89 10.59
C HIS A 18 13.55 -4.37 10.20
N VAL A 19 12.60 -4.83 9.39
CA VAL A 19 12.58 -6.21 8.85
C VAL A 19 13.84 -6.49 8.03
N ALA A 20 14.21 -5.56 7.14
CA ALA A 20 15.42 -5.68 6.33
C ALA A 20 16.68 -5.77 7.21
N ALA A 21 16.78 -4.98 8.27
CA ALA A 21 17.89 -5.05 9.23
C ALA A 21 17.93 -6.38 9.99
N LEU A 22 16.77 -6.94 10.35
CA LEU A 22 16.68 -8.20 11.08
C LEU A 22 17.03 -9.42 10.23
N TRP A 23 16.70 -9.42 8.93
CA TRP A 23 17.16 -10.47 8.00
C TRP A 23 18.67 -10.53 7.86
N MET A 24 19.38 -9.46 8.24
CA MET A 24 20.85 -9.41 8.26
C MET A 24 21.46 -9.93 9.56
N THR A 25 20.65 -10.35 10.54
CA THR A 25 21.11 -10.84 11.86
C THR A 25 20.46 -12.18 12.21
N GLU A 26 21.25 -13.19 12.63
CA GLU A 26 20.75 -14.55 12.90
C GLU A 26 19.76 -14.67 14.08
N ASP A 27 19.63 -13.65 14.95
CA ASP A 27 18.89 -13.71 16.23
C ASP A 27 17.70 -12.72 16.36
N GLY A 28 17.11 -12.26 15.26
CA GLY A 28 16.00 -11.29 15.27
C GLY A 28 14.67 -11.84 15.82
N PRO A 29 13.72 -10.98 16.26
CA PRO A 29 12.35 -11.41 16.56
C PRO A 29 11.73 -12.13 15.35
N SER A 30 10.81 -13.07 15.62
CA SER A 30 10.16 -13.88 14.58
C SER A 30 9.65 -12.99 13.43
N PRO A 31 10.17 -13.16 12.19
CA PRO A 31 9.81 -12.34 11.04
C PRO A 31 8.29 -12.24 10.80
N LEU A 32 7.56 -13.26 11.24
CA LEU A 32 6.11 -13.39 11.09
C LEU A 32 5.31 -12.24 11.73
N LEU A 33 5.67 -11.76 12.93
CA LEU A 33 4.87 -10.71 13.61
C LEU A 33 5.05 -9.34 12.95
N LEU A 34 6.24 -9.08 12.41
CA LEU A 34 6.52 -7.84 11.68
C LEU A 34 5.87 -7.87 10.30
N ASP A 35 5.87 -9.02 9.63
CA ASP A 35 5.16 -9.23 8.37
C ASP A 35 3.65 -9.05 8.53
N GLU A 36 3.04 -9.58 9.61
CA GLU A 36 1.61 -9.37 9.91
C GLU A 36 1.27 -7.89 10.11
N ARG A 37 2.14 -7.14 10.80
CA ARG A 37 1.95 -5.70 10.99
C ARG A 37 2.06 -4.95 9.67
N ARG A 38 3.03 -5.31 8.82
CA ARG A 38 3.21 -4.72 7.49
C ARG A 38 1.96 -4.91 6.63
N LEU A 39 1.47 -6.15 6.53
CA LEU A 39 0.25 -6.49 5.80
C LEU A 39 -0.99 -5.75 6.33
N THR A 40 -1.08 -5.56 7.65
CA THR A 40 -2.18 -4.80 8.26
C THR A 40 -2.18 -3.34 7.81
N ILE A 41 -1.00 -2.71 7.77
CA ILE A 41 -0.86 -1.31 7.32
C ILE A 41 -1.23 -1.19 5.84
N GLU A 42 -0.75 -2.10 4.99
CA GLU A 42 -1.08 -2.12 3.56
C GLU A 42 -2.60 -2.23 3.35
N ALA A 43 -3.24 -3.19 4.02
CA ALA A 43 -4.69 -3.43 3.94
C ALA A 43 -5.53 -2.24 4.44
N GLN A 44 -5.03 -1.49 5.42
CA GLN A 44 -5.67 -0.26 5.88
C GLN A 44 -5.48 0.87 4.88
N ALA A 45 -4.25 1.08 4.40
CA ALA A 45 -3.90 2.16 3.50
C ALA A 45 -4.73 2.11 2.21
N VAL A 46 -4.81 0.95 1.53
CA VAL A 46 -5.54 0.84 0.25
C VAL A 46 -7.02 1.25 0.33
N LYS A 47 -7.64 1.17 1.51
CA LYS A 47 -9.04 1.51 1.76
C LYS A 47 -9.27 3.01 2.00
N LEU A 48 -8.21 3.78 2.26
CA LEU A 48 -8.30 5.20 2.56
C LEU A 48 -8.02 6.03 1.30
N THR A 49 -8.79 7.12 1.13
CA THR A 49 -8.49 8.10 0.08
C THR A 49 -7.37 9.02 0.56
N PRO A 50 -6.21 9.07 -0.12
CA PRO A 50 -5.12 9.93 0.31
C PRO A 50 -5.51 11.40 0.19
N GLN A 51 -4.94 12.24 1.05
CA GLN A 51 -5.16 13.69 1.08
C GLN A 51 -3.86 14.48 0.85
N SER A 52 -2.76 13.77 0.62
CA SER A 52 -1.44 14.33 0.35
C SER A 52 -0.79 13.60 -0.83
N VAL A 53 0.22 14.23 -1.44
CA VAL A 53 1.01 13.61 -2.52
C VAL A 53 1.74 12.38 -2.00
N ALA A 54 2.34 12.45 -0.81
CA ALA A 54 3.04 11.32 -0.21
C ALA A 54 2.11 10.11 0.00
N GLY A 55 0.90 10.33 0.53
CA GLY A 55 -0.09 9.27 0.66
C GLY A 55 -0.53 8.71 -0.69
N ALA A 56 -0.70 9.56 -1.72
CA ALA A 56 -1.05 9.10 -3.06
C ALA A 56 0.07 8.26 -3.71
N MET A 57 1.33 8.64 -3.51
CA MET A 57 2.48 7.86 -3.98
C MET A 57 2.55 6.50 -3.28
N PHE A 58 2.30 6.44 -1.97
CA PHE A 58 2.26 5.18 -1.24
C PHE A 58 1.16 4.24 -1.76
N ILE A 59 -0.05 4.76 -2.00
CA ILE A 59 -1.14 3.96 -2.59
C ILE A 59 -0.80 3.50 -3.99
N ALA A 60 -0.18 4.34 -4.83
CA ALA A 60 0.24 3.96 -6.17
C ALA A 60 1.27 2.83 -6.13
N TRP A 61 2.22 2.89 -5.19
CA TRP A 61 3.18 1.82 -4.96
C TRP A 61 2.51 0.51 -4.50
N LEU A 62 1.59 0.57 -3.54
CA LEU A 62 0.82 -0.61 -3.08
C LEU A 62 0.01 -1.25 -4.20
N VAL A 63 -0.61 -0.44 -5.07
CA VAL A 63 -1.32 -0.94 -6.25
C VAL A 63 -0.38 -1.73 -7.16
N GLY A 64 0.81 -1.18 -7.44
CA GLY A 64 1.83 -1.87 -8.24
C GLY A 64 2.31 -3.18 -7.59
N LEU A 65 2.58 -3.15 -6.28
CA LEU A 65 2.98 -4.34 -5.52
C LEU A 65 1.92 -5.45 -5.59
N HIS A 66 0.67 -5.13 -5.27
CA HIS A 66 -0.40 -6.13 -5.29
C HIS A 66 -0.68 -6.64 -6.72
N ALA A 67 -0.62 -5.78 -7.74
CA ALA A 67 -0.75 -6.21 -9.13
C ALA A 67 0.39 -7.15 -9.55
N SER A 68 1.63 -6.89 -9.11
CA SER A 68 2.79 -7.76 -9.37
C SER A 68 2.60 -9.14 -8.75
N ILE A 69 2.19 -9.21 -7.48
CA ILE A 69 1.96 -10.49 -6.78
C ILE A 69 0.80 -11.25 -7.43
N ALA A 70 -0.27 -10.56 -7.80
CA ALA A 70 -1.39 -11.18 -8.49
C ALA A 70 -1.02 -11.77 -9.86
N ASN A 71 0.03 -11.25 -10.50
CA ASN A 71 0.54 -11.71 -11.79
C ASN A 71 1.63 -12.79 -11.65
N ASP A 72 1.95 -13.23 -10.43
CA ASP A 72 2.88 -14.32 -10.19
C ASP A 72 2.27 -15.66 -10.64
N GLU A 73 2.98 -16.37 -11.53
CA GLU A 73 2.57 -17.65 -12.11
C GLU A 73 2.52 -18.78 -11.08
N ASP A 74 3.27 -18.64 -9.97
CA ASP A 74 3.34 -19.63 -8.89
C ASP A 74 2.30 -19.37 -7.78
N ALA A 75 1.68 -18.19 -7.75
CA ALA A 75 0.67 -17.85 -6.75
C ALA A 75 -0.63 -18.65 -6.93
N GLY A 76 -1.20 -19.11 -5.81
CA GLY A 76 -2.51 -19.79 -5.79
C GLY A 76 -3.66 -18.87 -6.18
N GLN A 77 -4.78 -19.43 -6.67
CA GLN A 77 -5.94 -18.66 -7.13
C GLN A 77 -6.53 -17.73 -6.06
N ASP A 78 -6.60 -18.21 -4.80
CA ASP A 78 -7.11 -17.42 -3.68
C ASP A 78 -6.18 -16.25 -3.34
N GLU A 79 -4.86 -16.45 -3.44
CA GLU A 79 -3.88 -15.40 -3.25
C GLU A 79 -3.98 -14.35 -4.36
N ARG A 80 -3.97 -14.78 -5.62
CA ARG A 80 -4.16 -13.86 -6.76
C ARG A 80 -5.42 -13.03 -6.61
N SER A 81 -6.54 -13.65 -6.25
CA SER A 81 -7.82 -12.97 -6.07
C SER A 81 -7.76 -11.90 -4.98
N ARG A 82 -7.16 -12.20 -3.82
CA ARG A 82 -6.97 -11.23 -2.73
C ARG A 82 -6.11 -10.04 -3.16
N HIS A 83 -5.00 -10.30 -3.86
CA HIS A 83 -4.10 -9.25 -4.32
C HIS A 83 -4.74 -8.39 -5.44
N LEU A 84 -5.50 -8.98 -6.36
CA LEU A 84 -6.28 -8.22 -7.35
C LEU A 84 -7.31 -7.32 -6.68
N GLU A 85 -8.03 -7.81 -5.67
CA GLU A 85 -9.01 -7.01 -4.94
C GLU A 85 -8.35 -5.80 -4.23
N ALA A 86 -7.18 -6.02 -3.60
CA ALA A 86 -6.41 -4.96 -3.00
C ALA A 86 -5.93 -3.91 -4.03
N ALA A 87 -5.42 -4.35 -5.18
CA ALA A 87 -4.98 -3.48 -6.27
C ALA A 87 -6.14 -2.63 -6.85
N VAL A 88 -7.31 -3.24 -7.06
CA VAL A 88 -8.52 -2.54 -7.50
C VAL A 88 -8.99 -1.52 -6.45
N THR A 89 -8.95 -1.89 -5.17
CA THR A 89 -9.34 -1.01 -4.07
C THR A 89 -8.42 0.20 -3.97
N GLY A 90 -7.10 -0.01 -3.99
CA GLY A 90 -6.11 1.07 -4.02
C GLY A 90 -6.24 1.97 -5.26
N SER A 91 -6.50 1.39 -6.43
CA SER A 91 -6.72 2.13 -7.68
C SER A 91 -7.92 3.08 -7.58
N ARG A 92 -9.03 2.65 -6.97
CA ARG A 92 -10.20 3.50 -6.71
C ARG A 92 -9.86 4.64 -5.76
N SER A 93 -9.12 4.36 -4.68
CA SER A 93 -8.67 5.38 -3.72
C SER A 93 -7.77 6.42 -4.39
N LEU A 94 -6.84 5.99 -5.24
CA LEU A 94 -5.96 6.87 -6.01
C LEU A 94 -6.75 7.71 -7.04
N ALA A 95 -7.68 7.09 -7.77
CA ALA A 95 -8.52 7.78 -8.74
C ALA A 95 -9.36 8.91 -8.08
N ARG A 96 -9.90 8.69 -6.88
CA ARG A 96 -10.61 9.74 -6.12
C ARG A 96 -9.71 10.91 -5.77
N TYR A 97 -8.48 10.64 -5.33
CA TYR A 97 -7.51 11.70 -5.04
C TYR A 97 -7.17 12.52 -6.28
N LEU A 98 -6.90 11.86 -7.40
CA LEU A 98 -6.58 12.52 -8.67
C LEU A 98 -7.77 13.32 -9.20
N ALA A 99 -8.98 12.78 -9.14
CA ALA A 99 -10.20 13.48 -9.54
C ALA A 99 -10.43 14.76 -8.72
N GLY A 100 -10.14 14.75 -7.42
CA GLY A 100 -10.20 15.95 -6.57
C GLY A 100 -9.07 16.97 -6.83
N ARG A 101 -8.09 16.64 -7.67
CA ARG A 101 -6.96 17.50 -8.06
C ARG A 101 -7.08 18.03 -9.49
N LEU A 102 -7.95 17.45 -10.31
CA LEU A 102 -8.17 17.93 -11.67
C LEU A 102 -8.94 19.26 -11.61
N PRO A 103 -8.51 20.29 -12.35
CA PRO A 103 -9.32 21.48 -12.52
C PRO A 103 -10.68 21.09 -13.11
N LEU A 104 -11.76 21.68 -12.60
CA LEU A 104 -13.08 21.52 -13.22
C LEU A 104 -12.96 21.99 -14.68
N PRO A 105 -13.53 21.27 -15.65
CA PRO A 105 -13.54 21.72 -17.03
C PRO A 105 -14.16 23.12 -17.07
N GLU A 106 -13.42 24.09 -17.61
CA GLU A 106 -13.94 25.44 -17.80
C GLU A 106 -15.20 25.34 -18.66
N ALA A 107 -16.33 25.79 -18.12
CA ALA A 107 -17.58 25.85 -18.85
C ALA A 107 -17.37 26.78 -20.06
N SER A 108 -17.37 26.18 -21.26
CA SER A 108 -17.34 26.90 -22.53
C SER A 108 -18.72 27.46 -22.87
#